data_AF-A0A957Z417-F1
#
_entry.id   AF-A0A957Z417-F1
#
_cell.length_a   1.000
_cell.length_b   1.000
_cell.length_c   1.000
_cell.angle_alpha   90.00
_cell.angle_beta   90.00
_cell.angle_gamma   90.00
#
_symmetry.space_group_name_H-M   'P 1'
#
loop_
_entity.id
_entity.type
_entity.pdbx_description
1 polymer ?
#
loop_
_entity_poly.entity_id
_entity_poly.type
_entity_poly.pdbx_seq_one_letter_code
_entity_poly.pdbx_strand_id
1 'polypeptide(L)'
;MKRSEINAILRDAQEFIRARGFHLPPFADWTPETWRAMDHRADEIVARGLGWDITDFGQGDYAKTGLFLFTLRNGDVANLAQGKGKLYAEKLLIVDVDQVTPLHF
;
A
#
# COMPACT_ATOMS: atom_id res chain seq x y z
N MET A 1 12.82 -2.57 9.34
CA MET A 1 11.68 -2.98 10.19
C MET A 1 11.58 -4.50 10.35
N LYS A 2 11.18 -5.00 11.53
CA LYS A 2 10.93 -6.44 11.75
C LYS A 2 9.55 -6.85 11.21
N ARG A 3 9.37 -8.11 10.79
CA ARG A 3 8.05 -8.60 10.36
C ARG A 3 6.98 -8.46 11.44
N SER A 4 7.34 -8.67 12.72
CA SER A 4 6.42 -8.50 13.86
C SER A 4 5.92 -7.06 14.00
N GLU A 5 6.78 -6.08 13.74
CA GLU A 5 6.47 -4.64 13.78
C GLU A 5 5.56 -4.26 12.62
N ILE A 6 5.90 -4.70 11.40
CA ILE A 6 5.05 -4.52 10.21
C ILE A 6 3.65 -5.10 10.44
N ASN A 7 3.56 -6.30 11.03
CA ASN A 7 2.27 -6.94 11.31
C ASN A 7 1.46 -6.18 12.38
N ALA A 8 2.11 -5.47 13.31
CA ALA A 8 1.43 -4.62 14.28
C ALA A 8 0.82 -3.39 13.60
N ILE A 9 1.64 -2.67 12.83
CA ILE A 9 1.23 -1.51 12.03
C ILE A 9 0.05 -1.88 11.10
N LEU A 10 0.10 -3.03 10.42
CA LEU A 10 -1.00 -3.50 9.57
C LEU A 10 -2.32 -3.67 10.34
N ARG A 11 -2.30 -4.25 11.54
CA ARG A 11 -3.52 -4.44 12.35
C ARG A 11 -4.11 -3.11 12.78
N ASP A 12 -3.25 -2.21 13.27
CA ASP A 12 -3.67 -0.89 13.75
C ASP A 12 -4.25 -0.05 12.60
N ALA A 13 -3.60 -0.09 11.43
CA ALA A 13 -4.09 0.55 10.22
C ALA A 13 -5.42 -0.03 9.72
N GLN A 14 -5.57 -1.37 9.70
CA GLN A 14 -6.84 -2.00 9.34
C GLN A 14 -7.97 -1.62 10.28
N GLU A 15 -7.70 -1.51 11.59
CA GLU A 15 -8.68 -1.03 12.57
C GLU A 15 -9.06 0.42 12.32
N PHE A 16 -8.07 1.29 12.08
CA PHE A 16 -8.31 2.70 11.74
C PHE A 16 -9.16 2.85 10.49
N ILE A 17 -8.83 2.12 9.41
CA ILE A 17 -9.57 2.13 8.14
C ILE A 17 -11.03 1.73 8.35
N ARG A 18 -11.27 0.64 9.10
CA ARG A 18 -12.63 0.18 9.44
C ARG A 18 -13.39 1.21 10.27
N ALA A 19 -12.73 1.82 11.27
CA ALA A 19 -13.33 2.85 12.12
C ALA A 19 -13.75 4.11 11.34
N ARG A 20 -13.09 4.38 10.20
CA ARG A 20 -13.47 5.46 9.27
C ARG A 20 -14.53 5.06 8.24
N GLY A 21 -15.03 3.82 8.29
CA GLY A 21 -16.03 3.31 7.34
C GLY A 21 -15.49 3.13 5.92
N PHE A 22 -14.17 3.05 5.75
CA PHE A 22 -13.56 2.79 4.44
C PHE A 22 -13.41 1.29 4.22
N HIS A 23 -13.76 0.82 3.02
CA HIS A 23 -13.68 -0.59 2.67
C HIS A 23 -12.59 -0.82 1.62
N LEU A 24 -11.66 -1.72 1.94
CA LEU A 24 -10.60 -2.11 1.03
C LEU A 24 -11.07 -3.21 0.07
N PRO A 25 -10.44 -3.32 -1.12
CA PRO A 25 -10.73 -4.40 -2.04
C PRO A 25 -10.34 -5.77 -1.43
N PRO A 26 -10.99 -6.89 -1.83
CA PRO A 26 -10.80 -8.20 -1.21
C PRO A 26 -9.35 -8.69 -1.14
N PHE A 27 -8.48 -8.27 -2.08
CA PHE A 27 -7.08 -8.68 -2.08
C PHE A 27 -6.25 -8.11 -0.92
N ALA A 28 -6.78 -7.10 -0.20
CA ALA A 28 -6.16 -6.57 1.00
C ALA A 28 -6.05 -7.63 2.12
N ASP A 29 -6.98 -8.59 2.14
CA ASP A 29 -7.07 -9.63 3.18
C ASP A 29 -6.54 -10.99 2.72
N TRP A 30 -5.91 -11.07 1.54
CA TRP A 30 -5.36 -12.33 1.03
C TRP A 30 -4.19 -12.82 1.87
N THR A 31 -4.22 -14.10 2.24
CA THR A 31 -3.09 -14.76 2.91
C THR A 31 -2.00 -15.12 1.87
N PRO A 32 -0.76 -15.39 2.31
CA PRO A 32 0.28 -15.88 1.40
C PRO A 32 -0.11 -17.15 0.62
N GLU A 33 -0.98 -18.00 1.18
CA GLU A 33 -1.55 -19.17 0.52
C GLU A 33 -2.51 -18.75 -0.59
N THR A 34 -3.41 -17.80 -0.32
CA THR A 34 -4.32 -17.24 -1.32
C THR A 34 -3.53 -16.61 -2.46
N TRP A 35 -2.51 -15.81 -2.16
CA TRP A 35 -1.62 -15.22 -3.17
C TRP A 35 -1.00 -16.28 -4.09
N ARG A 36 -0.46 -17.36 -3.51
CA ARG A 36 0.13 -18.47 -4.28
C ARG A 36 -0.89 -19.19 -5.18
N ALA A 37 -2.16 -19.18 -4.82
CA ALA A 37 -3.23 -19.82 -5.59
C ALA A 37 -3.87 -18.91 -6.68
N MET A 38 -3.53 -17.62 -6.72
CA MET A 38 -4.13 -16.71 -7.70
C MET A 38 -3.56 -16.87 -9.11
N ASP A 39 -2.29 -17.31 -9.23
CA ASP A 39 -1.60 -17.46 -10.51
C ASP A 39 -1.70 -16.15 -11.34
N HIS A 40 -2.01 -16.22 -12.62
CA HIS A 40 -2.14 -15.05 -13.51
C HIS A 40 -3.26 -14.07 -13.14
N ARG A 41 -4.18 -14.44 -12.22
CA ARG A 41 -5.29 -13.54 -11.82
C ARG A 41 -4.84 -12.34 -11.01
N ALA A 42 -3.63 -12.40 -10.45
CA ALA A 42 -3.04 -11.32 -9.68
C ALA A 42 -2.03 -10.48 -10.48
N ASP A 43 -1.87 -10.73 -11.79
CA ASP A 43 -0.82 -10.11 -12.61
C ASP A 43 -0.91 -8.58 -12.60
N GLU A 44 -2.11 -8.00 -12.68
CA GLU A 44 -2.25 -6.53 -12.58
C GLU A 44 -1.80 -6.02 -11.21
N ILE A 45 -2.19 -6.70 -10.12
CA ILE A 45 -1.83 -6.27 -8.77
C ILE A 45 -0.31 -6.24 -8.61
N VAL A 46 0.36 -7.31 -9.05
CA VAL A 46 1.82 -7.42 -8.97
C VAL A 46 2.50 -6.42 -9.92
N ALA A 47 2.11 -6.40 -11.19
CA ALA A 47 2.75 -5.57 -12.20
C ALA A 47 2.55 -4.07 -11.97
N ARG A 48 1.51 -3.67 -11.24
CA ARG A 48 1.19 -2.25 -10.96
C ARG A 48 1.53 -1.84 -9.52
N GLY A 49 2.02 -2.75 -8.68
CA GLY A 49 2.37 -2.49 -7.29
C GLY A 49 1.18 -2.07 -6.44
N LEU A 50 0.04 -2.76 -6.56
CA LEU A 50 -1.13 -2.50 -5.72
C LEU A 50 -0.97 -3.18 -4.35
N GLY A 51 -1.69 -2.66 -3.35
CA GLY A 51 -1.70 -3.24 -2.01
C GLY A 51 -0.87 -2.48 -0.98
N TRP A 52 -0.52 -3.18 0.09
CA TRP A 52 0.12 -2.64 1.30
C TRP A 52 1.55 -2.17 1.04
N ASP A 53 1.87 -0.98 1.55
CA ASP A 53 3.22 -0.42 1.59
C ASP A 53 3.48 0.19 2.97
N ILE A 54 4.59 -0.21 3.59
CA ILE A 54 5.03 0.26 4.91
C ILE A 54 6.52 0.51 4.81
N THR A 55 6.91 1.76 5.05
CA THR A 55 8.30 2.20 4.94
C THR A 55 8.70 3.05 6.13
N ASP A 56 9.92 2.85 6.62
CA ASP A 56 10.63 3.73 7.55
C ASP A 56 11.62 4.65 6.80
N PHE A 57 11.51 4.71 5.46
CA PHE A 57 12.42 5.41 4.56
C PHE A 57 13.90 5.05 4.78
N GLY A 58 14.17 3.82 5.26
CA GLY A 58 15.51 3.35 5.58
C GLY A 58 16.14 4.00 6.81
N GLN A 59 15.36 4.73 7.62
CA GLN A 59 15.84 5.45 8.81
C GLN A 59 15.82 4.61 10.09
N GLY A 60 15.15 3.45 10.06
CA GLY A 60 15.06 2.55 11.22
C GLY A 60 14.17 3.05 12.36
N ASP A 61 13.40 4.12 12.15
CA ASP A 61 12.44 4.70 13.10
C ASP A 61 11.14 5.06 12.39
N TYR A 62 10.27 4.06 12.22
CA TYR A 62 8.97 4.23 11.55
C TYR A 62 8.06 5.24 12.26
N ALA A 63 8.06 5.27 13.59
CA ALA A 63 7.17 6.12 14.38
C ALA A 63 7.45 7.60 14.12
N LYS A 64 8.73 7.98 13.99
CA LYS A 64 9.13 9.34 13.67
C LYS A 64 9.16 9.62 12.16
N THR A 65 9.73 8.70 11.38
CA THR A 65 9.93 8.86 9.93
C THR A 65 9.41 7.62 9.22
N GLY A 66 8.14 7.65 8.84
CA GLY A 66 7.50 6.50 8.23
C GLY A 66 6.22 6.88 7.51
N LEU A 67 5.70 5.92 6.76
CA LEU A 67 4.42 6.07 6.08
C LEU A 67 3.76 4.72 5.89
N PHE A 68 2.45 4.67 6.12
CA PHE A 68 1.59 3.57 5.74
C PHE A 68 0.78 3.93 4.51
N LEU A 69 0.73 3.04 3.52
CA LEU A 69 -0.13 3.22 2.36
C LEU A 69 -0.80 1.91 1.92
N PHE A 70 -1.94 2.06 1.25
CA PHE A 70 -2.53 1.04 0.40
C PHE A 70 -2.75 1.61 -1.00
N THR A 71 -2.10 1.04 -2.01
CA THR A 71 -2.31 1.43 -3.41
C THR A 71 -3.53 0.71 -3.97
N LEU A 72 -4.63 1.46 -4.19
CA LEU A 72 -5.92 0.93 -4.62
C LEU A 72 -5.94 0.61 -6.11
N ARG A 73 -5.34 1.50 -6.91
CA ARG A 73 -5.24 1.36 -8.37
C ARG A 73 -4.04 2.15 -8.86
N ASN A 74 -3.40 1.65 -9.91
CA ASN A 74 -2.26 2.29 -10.53
C ASN A 74 -2.17 1.91 -12.02
N GLY A 75 -1.65 2.83 -12.83
CA GLY A 75 -1.45 2.68 -14.26
C GLY A 75 -0.07 2.17 -14.64
N ASP A 76 0.17 2.02 -15.95
CA ASP A 76 1.51 1.87 -16.51
C ASP A 76 2.06 3.25 -16.88
N VAL A 77 3.34 3.51 -16.60
CA VAL A 77 4.00 4.74 -17.07
C VAL A 77 4.01 4.80 -18.61
N ALA A 78 4.12 3.66 -19.29
CA ALA A 78 4.07 3.58 -20.75
C ALA A 78 2.75 4.11 -21.35
N ASN A 79 1.65 4.07 -20.58
CA ASN A 79 0.35 4.58 -21.00
C ASN A 79 0.35 6.11 -21.16
N LEU A 80 1.19 6.83 -20.38
CA LEU A 80 1.29 8.29 -20.43
C LEU A 80 1.71 8.76 -21.82
N ALA A 81 2.70 8.10 -22.42
CA ALA A 81 3.20 8.44 -23.76
C ALA A 81 2.12 8.26 -24.85
N GLN A 82 1.18 7.34 -24.64
CA GLN A 82 0.12 7.04 -25.60
C GLN A 82 -1.18 7.81 -25.32
N GLY A 83 -1.30 8.47 -24.16
CA GLY A 83 -2.53 9.14 -23.73
C GLY A 83 -3.73 8.20 -23.60
N LYS A 84 -3.50 6.89 -23.43
CA LYS A 84 -4.53 5.85 -23.42
C LYS A 84 -4.30 4.87 -22.28
N GLY A 85 -5.38 4.31 -21.74
CA GLY A 85 -5.33 3.41 -20.58
C GLY A 85 -5.48 4.14 -19.25
N LYS A 86 -5.08 3.50 -18.15
CA LYS A 86 -5.15 4.09 -16.81
C LYS A 86 -3.99 5.07 -16.63
N LEU A 87 -4.30 6.36 -16.62
CA LEU A 87 -3.34 7.48 -16.48
C LEU A 87 -3.36 8.10 -15.07
N TYR A 88 -3.98 7.40 -14.12
CA TYR A 88 -4.20 7.87 -12.76
C TYR A 88 -3.89 6.75 -11.77
N ALA A 89 -3.62 7.16 -10.53
CA ALA A 89 -3.46 6.28 -9.39
C ALA A 89 -4.28 6.78 -8.21
N GLU A 90 -4.60 5.88 -7.30
CA GLU A 90 -5.28 6.21 -6.05
C GLU A 90 -4.60 5.43 -4.93
N LYS A 91 -4.28 6.12 -3.84
CA LYS A 91 -3.69 5.52 -2.64
C LYS A 91 -4.44 6.01 -1.41
N LEU A 92 -4.68 5.11 -0.47
CA LEU A 92 -5.04 5.45 0.91
C LEU A 92 -3.74 5.59 1.70
N LEU A 93 -3.57 6.69 2.42
CA LEU A 93 -2.40 6.95 3.26
C LEU A 93 -2.85 7.10 4.71
N ILE A 94 -2.06 6.59 5.64
CA ILE A 94 -2.19 6.87 7.08
C ILE A 94 -0.88 7.47 7.54
N VAL A 95 -0.98 8.64 8.16
CA VAL A 95 0.13 9.38 8.77
C VAL A 95 -0.20 9.52 10.24
N ASP A 96 0.66 8.98 11.09
CA ASP A 96 0.49 9.12 12.54
C ASP A 96 0.79 10.55 13.01
N VAL A 97 0.36 10.86 14.24
CA VAL A 97 0.63 12.16 14.86
C VAL A 97 2.15 12.40 14.89
N ASP A 98 2.56 13.56 14.38
CA ASP A 98 3.95 14.00 14.27
C ASP A 98 4.87 13.10 13.39
N GLN A 99 4.32 12.11 12.68
CA GLN A 99 5.08 11.28 11.76
C GLN A 99 5.45 12.06 10.50
N VAL A 100 6.71 11.97 10.08
CA VAL A 100 7.25 12.71 8.94
C VAL A 100 7.44 11.79 7.74
N THR A 101 6.89 12.21 6.59
CA THR A 101 7.32 11.74 5.28
C THR A 101 8.42 12.66 4.75
N PRO A 102 9.65 12.17 4.48
CA PRO A 102 10.74 12.99 3.98
C PRO A 102 10.41 13.72 2.68
N LEU A 103 11.04 14.88 2.47
CA LEU A 103 10.90 15.69 1.24
C LEU A 103 11.37 14.90 0.00
N HIS A 104 10.54 14.89 -1.06
CA HIS A 104 10.83 14.24 -2.35
C HIS A 104 10.02 14.89 -3.50
N PHE A 105 10.39 14.59 -4.76
CA PHE A 105 9.68 15.00 -5.99
C PHE A 105 9.72 13.89 -7.06
#